data_AF-A0A2V9B357-F1
#
_entry.id   AF-A0A2V9B357-F1
#
_cell.length_a   1.000
_cell.length_b   1.000
_cell.length_c   1.000
_cell.angle_alpha   90.00
_cell.angle_beta   90.00
_cell.angle_gamma   90.00
#
_symmetry.space_group_name_H-M   'P 1'
#
loop_
_entity.id
_entity.type
_entity.pdbx_description
1 polymer ?
#
loop_
_entity_poly.entity_id
_entity_poly.type
_entity_poly.pdbx_seq_one_letter_code
_entity_poly.pdbx_strand_id
1 'polypeptide(L)'
;MASTDPGSVLEHNSNLATKLETLTGATNLTDLKTDASAFKNFGQFVAAAHVSKNLNIPGGFAALMCDMTGKTAVGATSPCTNTTKMSLGKAIQTLDPQADAKTEAQKATKQANQTIKESGS
;
A
#
# COMPACT_ATOMS: atom_id res chain seq x y z
N MET A 1 -9.83 0.90 23.57
CA MET A 1 -9.50 1.81 22.46
C MET A 1 -8.78 0.96 21.43
N ALA A 2 -9.46 0.59 20.34
CA ALA A 2 -8.90 -0.33 19.33
C ALA A 2 -7.72 0.37 18.67
N SER A 3 -6.51 -0.11 18.97
CA SER A 3 -5.27 0.36 18.39
C SER A 3 -5.43 0.37 16.87
N THR A 4 -5.41 1.54 16.25
CA THR A 4 -5.44 1.73 14.79
C THR A 4 -4.08 1.36 14.17
N ASP A 5 -3.43 0.35 14.76
CA ASP A 5 -2.17 -0.17 14.30
C ASP A 5 -2.44 -1.03 13.06
N PRO A 6 -1.76 -0.74 11.94
CA PRO A 6 -1.89 -1.50 10.70
C PRO A 6 -1.77 -3.01 10.89
N GLY A 7 -0.90 -3.45 11.80
CA GLY A 7 -0.65 -4.86 12.04
C GLY A 7 -1.80 -5.54 12.75
N SER A 8 -2.37 -4.90 13.79
CA SER A 8 -3.52 -5.44 14.53
C SER A 8 -4.78 -5.59 13.66
N VAL A 9 -5.00 -4.68 12.70
CA VAL A 9 -6.14 -4.78 11.77
C VAL A 9 -6.01 -5.99 10.85
N LEU A 10 -4.79 -6.32 10.40
CA LEU A 10 -4.55 -7.48 9.56
C LEU A 10 -4.69 -8.80 10.35
N GLU A 11 -4.35 -8.83 11.63
CA GLU A 11 -4.49 -10.02 12.48
C GLU A 11 -5.93 -10.43 12.72
N HIS A 12 -6.80 -9.44 12.95
CA HIS A 12 -8.21 -9.72 13.19
C HIS A 12 -9.01 -10.00 11.90
N ASN A 13 -8.43 -9.67 10.73
CA ASN A 13 -9.14 -9.72 9.45
C ASN A 13 -8.37 -10.54 8.41
N SER A 14 -8.49 -11.87 8.50
CA SER A 14 -7.83 -12.81 7.57
C SER A 14 -8.21 -12.57 6.09
N ASN A 15 -9.49 -12.26 5.81
CA ASN A 15 -9.93 -11.91 4.45
C ASN A 15 -9.23 -10.67 3.89
N LEU A 16 -8.97 -9.69 4.75
CA LEU A 16 -8.27 -8.47 4.40
C LEU A 16 -6.80 -8.76 4.11
N ALA A 17 -6.17 -9.55 4.98
CA ALA A 17 -4.80 -10.01 4.80
C ALA A 17 -4.64 -10.70 3.43
N THR A 18 -5.48 -11.68 3.10
CA THR A 18 -5.40 -12.40 1.81
C THR A 18 -5.62 -11.51 0.59
N LYS A 19 -6.56 -10.56 0.67
CA LYS A 19 -6.75 -9.57 -0.39
C LYS A 19 -5.50 -8.71 -0.57
N LEU A 20 -4.88 -8.27 0.53
CA LEU A 20 -3.70 -7.43 0.47
C LEU A 20 -2.46 -8.22 0.04
N GLU A 21 -2.30 -9.49 0.43
CA GLU A 21 -1.24 -10.39 -0.06
C GLU A 21 -1.28 -10.44 -1.59
N THR A 22 -2.48 -10.55 -2.16
CA THR A 22 -2.69 -10.56 -3.60
C THR A 22 -2.36 -9.22 -4.27
N LEU A 23 -2.62 -8.09 -3.59
CA LEU A 23 -2.39 -6.75 -4.14
C LEU A 23 -0.93 -6.28 -4.02
N THR A 24 -0.27 -6.63 -2.92
CA THR A 24 1.12 -6.23 -2.65
C THR A 24 2.13 -7.25 -3.16
N GLY A 25 1.72 -8.51 -3.34
CA GLY A 25 2.62 -9.63 -3.63
C GLY A 25 3.34 -10.15 -2.39
N ALA A 26 2.94 -9.71 -1.19
CA ALA A 26 3.46 -10.25 0.06
C ALA A 26 3.12 -11.75 0.18
N THR A 27 4.08 -12.53 0.68
CA THR A 27 3.94 -13.98 0.78
C THR A 27 3.39 -14.46 2.12
N ASN A 28 3.42 -13.59 3.13
CA ASN A 28 2.92 -13.89 4.46
C ASN A 28 2.41 -12.62 5.16
N LEU A 29 1.62 -12.85 6.21
CA LEU A 29 1.05 -11.80 7.06
C LEU A 29 2.13 -10.93 7.73
N THR A 30 3.26 -11.50 8.14
CA THR A 30 4.32 -10.78 8.87
C THR A 30 4.94 -9.70 7.99
N ASP A 31 5.30 -10.04 6.75
CA ASP A 31 5.84 -9.13 5.74
C ASP A 31 4.85 -7.98 5.49
N LEU A 32 3.57 -8.34 5.38
CA LEU A 32 2.47 -7.40 5.21
C LEU A 32 2.36 -6.40 6.36
N LYS A 33 2.48 -6.87 7.61
CA LYS A 33 2.50 -6.01 8.79
C LYS A 33 3.74 -5.10 8.78
N THR A 34 4.90 -5.65 8.45
CA THR A 34 6.15 -4.89 8.36
C THR A 34 6.04 -3.77 7.33
N ASP A 35 5.54 -4.09 6.13
CA ASP A 35 5.32 -3.11 5.08
C ASP A 35 4.27 -2.08 5.50
N ALA A 36 3.14 -2.52 6.05
CA ALA A 36 2.08 -1.62 6.50
C ALA A 36 2.53 -0.66 7.62
N SER A 37 3.45 -1.10 8.49
CA SER A 37 4.04 -0.26 9.55
C SER A 37 4.95 0.86 9.03
N ALA A 38 5.46 0.74 7.80
CA ALA A 38 6.25 1.79 7.17
C ALA A 38 5.42 3.01 6.75
N PHE A 39 4.11 2.82 6.55
CA PHE A 39 3.20 3.87 6.13
C PHE A 39 2.74 4.70 7.32
N LYS A 40 2.38 5.96 7.04
CA LYS A 40 1.88 6.88 8.08
C LYS A 40 0.59 6.36 8.73
N ASN A 41 -0.23 5.64 7.96
CA ASN A 41 -1.47 5.02 8.42
C ASN A 41 -1.85 3.86 7.49
N PHE A 42 -2.72 2.98 7.98
CA PHE A 42 -3.18 1.81 7.24
C PHE A 42 -3.91 2.16 5.94
N GLY A 43 -4.66 3.27 5.93
CA GLY A 43 -5.34 3.75 4.72
C GLY A 43 -4.38 4.01 3.55
N GLN A 44 -3.20 4.56 3.82
CA GLN A 44 -2.19 4.80 2.79
C GLN A 44 -1.55 3.51 2.26
N PHE A 45 -1.31 2.53 3.14
CA PHE A 45 -0.83 1.21 2.74
C PHE A 45 -1.80 0.52 1.78
N VAL A 46 -3.07 0.43 2.19
CA VAL A 46 -4.13 -0.19 1.39
C VAL A 46 -4.36 0.57 0.09
N ALA A 47 -4.30 1.91 0.12
CA ALA A 47 -4.42 2.72 -1.10
C ALA A 47 -3.28 2.45 -2.08
N ALA A 48 -2.02 2.41 -1.61
CA ALA A 48 -0.88 2.08 -2.46
C ALA A 48 -1.01 0.69 -3.10
N ALA A 49 -1.54 -0.29 -2.36
CA ALA A 49 -1.83 -1.63 -2.89
C ALA A 49 -2.93 -1.64 -3.97
N HIS A 50 -3.95 -0.78 -3.85
CA HIS A 50 -4.95 -0.63 -4.91
C HIS A 50 -4.40 0.09 -6.15
N VAL A 51 -3.55 1.11 -5.96
CA VAL A 51 -2.93 1.84 -7.07
C VAL A 51 -2.03 0.93 -7.91
N SER A 52 -1.17 0.13 -7.26
CA SER A 52 -0.28 -0.79 -7.97
C SER A 52 -1.09 -1.72 -8.90
N LYS A 53 -2.26 -2.17 -8.43
CA LYS A 53 -3.16 -3.02 -9.20
C LYS A 53 -3.94 -2.27 -10.28
N ASN A 54 -4.49 -1.09 -9.97
CA ASN A 54 -5.30 -0.30 -10.89
C ASN A 54 -4.51 0.16 -12.12
N LEU A 55 -3.29 0.62 -11.89
CA LEU A 55 -2.43 1.21 -12.92
C LEU A 55 -1.39 0.22 -13.47
N ASN A 56 -1.27 -0.97 -12.87
CA ASN A 56 -0.26 -1.96 -13.22
C ASN A 56 1.16 -1.35 -13.23
N ILE A 57 1.48 -0.63 -12.14
CA ILE A 57 2.70 0.18 -12.01
C ILE A 57 3.95 -0.68 -12.22
N PRO A 58 4.96 -0.22 -12.98
CA PRO A 58 6.26 -0.88 -13.07
C PRO A 58 6.92 -1.02 -11.70
N GLY A 59 7.29 -2.25 -11.31
CA GLY A 59 7.79 -2.53 -9.96
C GLY A 59 6.70 -2.65 -8.88
N GLY A 60 5.43 -2.54 -9.28
CA GLY A 60 4.26 -2.85 -8.47
C GLY A 60 4.16 -2.05 -7.18
N PHE A 61 3.70 -2.72 -6.13
CA PHE A 61 3.55 -2.12 -4.80
C PHE A 61 4.90 -1.70 -4.19
N ALA A 62 5.97 -2.47 -4.41
CA ALA A 62 7.29 -2.19 -3.86
C ALA A 62 7.84 -0.83 -4.32
N ALA A 63 7.62 -0.46 -5.58
CA ALA A 63 8.01 0.84 -6.11
C ALA A 63 7.21 1.99 -5.46
N LEU A 64 5.89 1.83 -5.33
CA LEU A 64 5.04 2.82 -4.65
C LEU A 64 5.41 2.98 -3.16
N MET A 65 5.65 1.86 -2.47
CA MET A 65 6.09 1.89 -1.07
C MET A 65 7.43 2.60 -0.92
N CYS A 66 8.38 2.33 -1.82
CA CYS A 66 9.66 3.02 -1.84
C CYS A 66 9.48 4.54 -1.94
N ASP A 67 8.72 5.02 -2.93
CA ASP A 67 8.49 6.46 -3.11
C ASP A 67 7.72 7.09 -1.95
N MET A 68 6.76 6.39 -1.35
CA MET A 68 5.94 6.95 -0.28
C MET A 68 6.63 6.94 1.09
N THR A 69 7.43 5.90 1.38
CA THR A 69 7.95 5.65 2.73
C THR A 69 9.47 5.80 2.83
N GLY A 70 10.17 5.74 1.69
CA GLY A 70 11.61 5.63 1.62
C GLY A 70 12.16 4.30 2.13
N LYS A 71 11.32 3.24 2.16
CA LYS A 71 11.69 1.90 2.60
C LYS A 71 11.47 0.87 1.50
N THR A 72 12.31 -0.15 1.50
CA THR A 72 12.15 -1.33 0.64
C THR A 72 11.05 -2.22 1.21
N ALA A 73 10.10 -2.64 0.36
CA ALA A 73 9.11 -3.64 0.73
C ALA A 73 9.78 -4.98 1.04
N VAL A 74 9.24 -5.72 2.01
CA VAL A 74 9.77 -7.05 2.34
C VAL A 74 9.59 -7.99 1.15
N GLY A 75 10.66 -8.71 0.80
CA GLY A 75 10.67 -9.60 -0.36
C GLY A 75 10.88 -8.91 -1.72
N ALA A 76 11.03 -7.57 -1.76
CA ALA A 76 11.39 -6.89 -2.99
C ALA A 76 12.82 -7.27 -3.43
N THR A 77 12.99 -7.59 -4.72
CA THR A 77 14.28 -7.98 -5.30
C THR A 77 15.21 -6.80 -5.57
N SER A 78 14.66 -5.57 -5.54
CA SER A 78 15.42 -4.34 -5.77
C SER A 78 15.29 -3.41 -4.57
N PRO A 79 16.41 -2.88 -4.02
CA PRO A 79 16.37 -1.98 -2.88
C PRO A 79 15.76 -0.64 -3.26
N CYS A 80 15.05 -0.03 -2.32
CA CYS A 80 14.56 1.33 -2.47
C CYS A 80 15.73 2.31 -2.53
N THR A 81 15.89 3.00 -3.65
CA THR A 81 16.92 4.02 -3.86
C THR A 81 16.40 5.43 -3.56
N ASN A 82 15.08 5.60 -3.45
CA ASN A 82 14.46 6.87 -3.13
C ASN A 82 14.35 7.05 -1.61
N THR A 83 15.05 8.04 -1.08
CA THR A 83 15.00 8.39 0.36
C THR A 83 14.00 9.51 0.65
N THR A 84 13.41 10.11 -0.37
CA THR A 84 12.47 11.23 -0.24
C THR A 84 11.05 10.70 -0.18
N LYS A 85 10.39 10.89 0.97
CA LYS A 85 9.00 10.49 1.17
C LYS A 85 8.07 11.36 0.33
N MET A 86 7.31 10.74 -0.56
CA MET A 86 6.35 11.38 -1.45
C MET A 86 4.91 11.10 -1.00
N SER A 87 3.99 11.99 -1.38
CA SER A 87 2.55 11.70 -1.27
C SER A 87 2.15 10.66 -2.30
N LEU A 88 1.05 9.91 -2.07
CA LEU A 88 0.56 8.88 -3.00
C LEU A 88 0.43 9.41 -4.44
N GLY A 89 -0.23 10.55 -4.64
CA GLY A 89 -0.35 11.14 -5.97
C GLY A 89 1.00 11.53 -6.58
N LYS A 90 1.98 11.96 -5.78
CA LYS A 90 3.31 12.27 -6.31
C LYS A 90 4.08 11.01 -6.69
N ALA A 91 3.98 9.94 -5.88
CA ALA A 91 4.55 8.63 -6.21
C ALA A 91 3.95 8.05 -7.50
N ILE A 92 2.62 8.14 -7.66
CA ILE A 92 1.95 7.73 -8.91
C ILE A 92 2.51 8.52 -10.09
N GLN A 93 2.54 9.85 -10.01
CA GLN A 93 3.03 10.69 -11.10
C GLN A 93 4.50 10.42 -11.46
N THR A 94 5.32 10.03 -10.48
CA THR A 94 6.72 9.66 -10.69
C THR A 94 6.84 8.32 -11.42
N LEU A 95 6.08 7.31 -11.00
CA LEU A 95 6.16 5.94 -11.53
C LEU A 95 5.38 5.74 -12.84
N ASP A 96 4.27 6.46 -12.98
CA ASP A 96 3.45 6.51 -14.19
C ASP A 96 3.08 7.98 -14.51
N PRO A 97 3.92 8.68 -15.30
CA PRO A 97 3.68 10.07 -15.66
C PRO A 97 2.45 10.28 -16.55
N GLN A 98 1.90 9.23 -17.15
CA GLN A 98 0.72 9.32 -18.03
C GLN A 98 -0.59 9.10 -17.27
N ALA A 99 -0.55 8.48 -16.09
CA ALA A 99 -1.72 8.31 -15.25
C ALA A 99 -2.24 9.65 -14.68
N ASP A 100 -3.56 9.76 -14.52
CA ASP A 100 -4.15 10.81 -13.70
C ASP A 100 -3.94 10.47 -12.22
N ALA A 101 -2.78 10.86 -11.72
CA ALA A 101 -2.34 10.58 -10.37
C ALA A 101 -3.32 11.09 -9.29
N LYS A 102 -4.03 12.18 -9.56
CA LYS A 102 -5.01 12.75 -8.63
C LYS A 102 -6.24 11.86 -8.57
N THR A 103 -6.80 11.50 -9.73
CA THR A 103 -7.98 10.64 -9.82
C THR A 103 -7.70 9.25 -9.24
N GLU A 104 -6.55 8.66 -9.55
CA GLU A 104 -6.18 7.33 -9.03
C GLU A 104 -5.88 7.35 -7.54
N ALA A 105 -5.19 8.37 -7.02
CA ALA A 105 -5.01 8.51 -5.57
C ALA A 105 -6.35 8.65 -4.83
N GLN A 106 -7.30 9.40 -5.38
CA GLN A 106 -8.64 9.54 -4.79
C GLN A 106 -9.43 8.24 -4.85
N LYS A 107 -9.40 7.55 -6.00
CA LYS A 107 -10.04 6.25 -6.20
C LYS A 107 -9.49 5.21 -5.24
N ALA A 108 -8.17 5.10 -5.14
CA ALA A 108 -7.51 4.19 -4.23
C ALA A 108 -7.77 4.50 -2.75
N THR A 109 -7.86 5.78 -2.39
CA THR A 109 -8.25 6.18 -1.01
C THR A 109 -9.67 5.74 -0.70
N LYS A 110 -10.61 5.86 -1.65
CA LYS A 110 -11.98 5.35 -1.48
C LYS A 110 -12.01 3.84 -1.38
N GLN A 111 -11.29 3.14 -2.26
CA GLN A 111 -11.16 1.68 -2.22
C GLN A 111 -10.54 1.22 -0.89
N ALA A 112 -9.54 1.93 -0.37
CA ALA A 112 -8.94 1.64 0.91
C ALA A 112 -9.93 1.77 2.06
N ASN A 113 -10.66 2.88 2.13
CA ASN A 113 -11.68 3.09 3.15
C ASN A 113 -12.78 2.02 3.09
N GLN A 114 -13.23 1.65 1.90
CA GLN A 114 -14.21 0.57 1.71
C GLN A 114 -13.63 -0.78 2.17
N THR A 115 -12.42 -1.11 1.71
CA THR A 115 -11.73 -2.36 2.06
C THR A 115 -11.56 -2.48 3.58
N ILE A 116 -11.15 -1.41 4.26
CA ILE A 116 -11.00 -1.36 5.71
C ILE A 116 -12.36 -1.51 6.42
N LYS A 117 -13.40 -0.83 5.93
CA LYS A 117 -14.74 -0.86 6.53
C LYS A 117 -15.42 -2.22 6.38
N GLU A 118 -15.36 -2.82 5.18
CA GLU A 118 -15.89 -4.16 4.92
C GLU A 118 -15.17 -5.23 5.75
N SER A 119 -13.91 -4.98 6.10
CA SER A 119 -13.15 -5.91 6.92
C SER A 119 -13.45 -5.76 8.41
N GLY A 120 -13.84 -4.57 8.89
CA GLY A 120 -14.20 -4.35 10.28
C GLY A 120 -15.66 -4.63 10.63
N SER A 121 -16.41 -5.36 9.79
CA SER A 121 -17.84 -5.68 9.96
C SER A 121 -18.05 -7.14 10.37
#